data_AF-A0A2V7IUN7-F1
#
_entry.id   AF-A0A2V7IUN7-F1
#
_cell.length_a   1.000
_cell.length_b   1.000
_cell.length_c   1.000
_cell.angle_alpha   90.00
_cell.angle_beta   90.00
_cell.angle_gamma   90.00
#
_symmetry.space_group_name_H-M   'P 1'
#
loop_
_entity.id
_entity.type
_entity.pdbx_description
1 polymer ?
#
loop_
_entity_poly.entity_id
_entity_poly.type
_entity_poly.pdbx_seq_one_letter_code
_entity_poly.pdbx_strand_id
1 'polypeptide(L)'
;MLVLLVVWIVSWLLAPIIAQLLALGVSRKREYLADAMSAQFTRNPLALASALQKIEGAEAPTEHIKRGAAHLCIADPLGRRLTAHEGFLADALATHPPMGKRIAILKGMGYAQLKREGGAVG
;
A
#
# COMPACT_ATOMS: atom_id res chain seq x y z
N MET A 1 -5.92 38.37 23.41
CA MET A 1 -4.96 37.32 23.85
C MET A 1 -5.61 35.94 23.98
N LEU A 2 -6.78 35.79 24.61
CA LEU A 2 -7.47 34.49 24.76
C LEU A 2 -7.71 33.77 23.42
N VAL A 3 -8.20 34.49 22.40
CA VAL A 3 -8.47 33.91 21.06
C VAL A 3 -7.20 33.34 20.43
N LEU A 4 -6.06 34.04 20.53
CA LEU A 4 -4.78 33.56 20.00
C LEU A 4 -4.31 32.31 20.74
N LEU A 5 -4.50 32.27 22.06
CA LEU A 5 -4.17 31.09 22.89
C LEU A 5 -5.01 29.87 22.50
N VAL A 6 -6.31 30.05 22.28
CA VAL A 6 -7.22 28.97 21.85
C VAL A 6 -6.83 28.45 20.47
N VAL A 7 -6.58 29.34 19.50
CA VAL A 7 -6.14 28.95 18.15
C VAL A 7 -4.81 28.18 18.20
N TRP A 8 -3.87 28.63 19.04
CA TRP A 8 -2.58 27.96 19.20
C TRP A 8 -2.72 26.55 19.79
N ILE A 9 -3.52 26.39 20.84
CA ILE A 9 -3.78 25.08 21.46
C ILE A 9 -4.47 24.14 20.47
N VAL A 10 -5.49 24.62 19.75
CA VAL A 10 -6.20 23.82 18.74
C VAL A 10 -5.24 23.40 17.63
N SER A 11 -4.43 24.32 17.11
CA SER A 11 -3.45 24.01 16.07
C SER A 11 -2.39 23.01 16.54
N TRP A 12 -1.90 23.12 17.78
CA TRP A 12 -0.95 22.17 18.34
C TRP A 12 -1.55 20.78 18.42
N LEU A 13 -2.81 20.65 18.84
CA LEU A 13 -3.49 19.35 18.90
C LEU A 13 -3.78 18.76 17.52
N LEU A 14 -4.16 19.59 16.53
CA LEU A 14 -4.50 19.14 15.18
C LEU A 14 -3.30 18.81 14.30
N ALA A 15 -2.19 19.55 14.45
CA ALA A 15 -0.99 19.38 13.63
C ALA A 15 -0.47 17.93 13.55
N PRO A 16 -0.29 17.18 14.66
CA PRO A 16 0.21 15.81 14.58
C PRO A 16 -0.77 14.86 13.87
N ILE A 17 -2.08 15.08 14.00
CA ILE A 17 -3.10 14.25 13.34
C ILE A 17 -3.01 14.44 11.83
N ILE A 18 -2.93 15.69 11.36
CA ILE A 18 -2.80 16.01 9.94
C ILE A 18 -1.48 15.46 9.38
N ALA A 19 -0.37 15.61 10.12
CA ALA A 19 0.92 15.09 9.72
C ALA A 19 0.92 13.56 9.54
N GLN A 20 0.29 12.82 10.47
CA GLN A 20 0.16 11.37 10.37
C GLN A 20 -0.67 10.94 9.15
N LEU A 21 -1.80 11.60 8.90
CA LEU A 21 -2.64 11.31 7.74
C LEU A 21 -1.90 11.55 6.42
N LEU A 22 -1.15 12.65 6.34
CA LEU A 22 -0.31 12.95 5.17
C LEU A 22 0.80 11.91 5.00
N ALA A 23 1.49 11.53 6.08
CA ALA A 23 2.54 10.51 6.05
C ALA A 23 2.02 9.16 5.54
N LEU A 24 0.85 8.71 6.05
CA LEU A 24 0.19 7.48 5.60
C LEU A 24 -0.23 7.58 4.12
N GLY A 25 -0.75 8.74 3.70
CA GLY A 25 -1.10 9.00 2.29
C GLY A 25 0.11 8.94 1.36
N VAL A 26 1.24 9.53 1.75
CA VAL A 26 2.49 9.49 0.98
C VAL A 26 3.07 8.08 0.94
N SER A 27 3.02 7.34 2.05
CA SER A 27 3.45 5.93 2.09
C SER A 27 2.69 5.09 1.07
N ARG A 28 1.35 5.19 1.05
CA ARG A 28 0.52 4.47 0.06
C ARG A 28 0.88 4.80 -1.39
N LYS A 29 1.14 6.07 -1.70
CA LYS A 29 1.55 6.49 -3.06
C LYS A 29 2.91 5.92 -3.45
N ARG A 30 3.87 5.87 -2.52
CA ARG A 30 5.20 5.27 -2.77
C ARG A 30 5.09 3.79 -3.12
N GLU A 31 4.18 3.07 -2.46
CA GLU A 31 3.98 1.64 -2.72
C GLU A 31 3.42 1.36 -4.12
N TYR A 32 2.44 2.15 -4.57
CA TYR A 32 1.93 2.03 -5.94
C TYR A 32 2.99 2.37 -6.99
N LEU A 33 3.83 3.37 -6.70
CA LEU A 33 4.93 3.75 -7.58
C LEU A 33 5.97 2.62 -7.64
N ALA A 34 6.31 2.01 -6.49
CA ALA A 34 7.21 0.86 -6.42
C ALA A 34 6.70 -0.30 -7.28
N ASP A 35 5.42 -0.67 -7.15
CA ASP A 35 4.80 -1.73 -7.96
C ASP A 35 4.86 -1.41 -9.46
N ALA A 36 4.55 -0.17 -9.84
CA ALA A 36 4.59 0.28 -11.22
C ALA A 36 6.01 0.22 -11.80
N MET A 37 7.02 0.69 -11.05
CA MET A 37 8.42 0.60 -11.48
C MET A 37 8.89 -0.86 -11.60
N SER A 38 8.56 -1.72 -10.63
CA SER A 38 8.89 -3.14 -10.69
C SER A 38 8.26 -3.82 -11.91
N ALA A 39 7.00 -3.51 -12.22
CA ALA A 39 6.34 -4.00 -13.43
C ALA A 39 7.04 -3.51 -14.70
N GLN A 40 7.49 -2.25 -14.74
CA GLN A 40 8.23 -1.70 -15.89
C GLN A 40 9.61 -2.34 -16.07
N PHE A 41 10.36 -2.55 -14.98
CA PHE A 41 11.69 -3.17 -15.04
C PHE A 41 11.64 -4.65 -15.38
N THR A 42 10.66 -5.38 -14.84
CA THR A 42 10.49 -6.81 -15.12
C THR A 42 9.76 -7.09 -16.43
N ARG A 43 9.08 -6.08 -17.00
CA ARG A 43 8.16 -6.20 -18.15
C ARG A 43 7.11 -7.30 -17.98
N ASN A 44 6.82 -7.67 -16.73
CA ASN A 44 5.90 -8.76 -16.40
C ASN A 44 4.96 -8.37 -15.24
N PRO A 45 4.01 -7.45 -15.49
CA PRO A 45 3.02 -7.04 -14.48
C PRO A 45 2.13 -8.19 -13.99
N LEU A 46 1.81 -9.18 -14.83
CA LEU A 46 0.97 -10.32 -14.45
C LEU A 46 1.66 -11.28 -13.48
N ALA A 47 2.96 -11.54 -13.67
CA ALA A 47 3.74 -12.33 -12.71
C ALA A 47 3.82 -11.64 -11.35
N LEU A 48 3.97 -10.30 -11.33
CA LEU A 48 3.96 -9.53 -10.09
C LEU A 48 2.60 -9.62 -9.39
N ALA A 49 1.49 -9.50 -10.14
CA ALA A 49 0.14 -9.68 -9.59
C ALA A 49 -0.06 -11.09 -8.98
N SER A 50 0.43 -12.13 -9.67
CA SER A 50 0.38 -13.52 -9.18
C SER A 50 1.20 -13.71 -7.90
N ALA A 51 2.39 -13.09 -7.82
CA ALA A 51 3.22 -13.12 -6.61
C ALA A 51 2.52 -12.45 -5.42
N LEU A 52 1.92 -11.28 -5.61
CA LEU A 52 1.15 -10.60 -4.56
C LEU A 52 -0.07 -11.42 -4.12
N GLN A 53 -0.75 -12.09 -5.05
CA GLN A 53 -1.88 -12.98 -4.74
C GLN A 53 -1.44 -14.19 -3.89
N LYS A 54 -0.24 -14.74 -4.14
CA LYS A 54 0.34 -15.79 -3.28
C LYS A 54 0.71 -15.28 -1.89
N ILE A 55 1.21 -14.05 -1.78
CA ILE A 55 1.55 -13.41 -0.50
C ILE A 55 0.26 -13.13 0.30
N GLU A 56 -0.80 -12.66 -0.35
CA GLU A 56 -2.11 -12.43 0.28
C GLU A 56 -2.73 -13.73 0.80
N GLY A 57 -2.58 -14.84 0.07
CA GLY A 57 -3.07 -16.16 0.48
C GLY A 57 -2.19 -16.88 1.51
N ALA A 58 -1.00 -16.35 1.84
CA ALA A 58 -0.14 -16.92 2.86
C ALA A 58 -0.63 -16.51 4.26
N GLU A 59 -1.54 -17.28 4.84
CA GLU A 59 -2.13 -16.99 6.16
C GLU A 59 -1.19 -17.30 7.35
N ALA A 60 -0.12 -18.08 7.13
CA ALA A 60 0.78 -18.47 8.22
C ALA A 60 1.72 -17.31 8.61
N PRO A 61 1.72 -16.86 9.88
CA PRO A 61 2.72 -15.94 10.38
C PRO A 61 4.10 -16.55 10.17
N THR A 62 5.04 -15.78 9.64
CA THR A 62 6.42 -16.25 9.50
C THR A 62 7.05 -16.33 10.90
N GLU A 63 7.12 -17.52 11.48
CA GLU A 63 7.58 -17.76 12.86
C GLU A 63 9.00 -17.24 13.13
N HIS A 64 9.84 -17.17 12.10
CA HIS A 64 11.25 -16.81 12.20
C HIS A 64 11.54 -15.30 12.03
N ILE A 65 10.55 -14.46 11.71
CA ILE A 65 10.79 -13.02 11.52
C ILE A 65 10.66 -12.30 12.87
N LYS A 66 11.81 -11.84 13.38
CA LYS A 66 11.85 -10.98 14.56
C LYS A 66 11.04 -9.71 14.29
N ARG A 67 10.27 -9.23 15.28
CA ARG A 67 9.47 -7.98 15.18
C ARG A 67 10.26 -6.78 14.65
N GLY A 68 11.55 -6.71 14.97
CA GLY A 68 12.45 -5.65 14.49
C GLY A 68 12.65 -5.64 12.97
N ALA A 69 12.49 -6.78 12.28
CA ALA A 69 12.64 -6.89 10.83
C ALA A 69 11.31 -6.75 10.07
N ALA A 70 10.17 -6.61 10.77
CA ALA A 70 8.85 -6.55 10.13
C ALA A 70 8.69 -5.38 9.14
N HIS A 71 9.41 -4.28 9.36
CA HIS A 71 9.42 -3.11 8.46
C HIS A 71 10.13 -3.36 7.11
N LEU A 72 10.87 -4.47 6.98
CA LEU A 72 11.52 -4.88 5.73
C LEU A 72 10.63 -5.83 4.91
N CYS A 73 9.52 -6.30 5.47
CA CYS A 73 8.65 -7.26 4.83
C CYS A 73 7.63 -6.57 3.90
N ILE A 74 7.30 -7.23 2.78
CA ILE A 74 6.35 -6.73 1.78
C ILE A 74 4.90 -6.76 2.30
N ALA A 75 4.60 -7.71 3.19
CA ALA A 75 3.34 -7.85 3.91
C ALA A 75 3.66 -8.00 5.40
N ASP A 76 2.72 -7.63 6.27
CA ASP A 76 2.91 -7.72 7.72
C ASP A 76 3.15 -9.18 8.15
N PRO A 77 4.38 -9.54 8.58
CA PRO A 77 4.72 -10.91 8.93
C PRO A 77 4.03 -11.38 10.22
N LEU A 78 3.48 -10.45 11.00
CA LEU A 78 2.78 -10.73 12.25
C LEU A 78 1.29 -11.03 12.02
N GLY A 79 0.82 -11.07 10.77
CA GLY A 79 -0.55 -11.43 10.43
C GLY A 79 -1.59 -10.46 10.98
N ARG A 80 -1.21 -9.21 11.26
CA ARG A 80 -2.11 -8.21 11.82
C ARG A 80 -3.13 -7.83 10.74
N ARG A 81 -4.27 -8.53 10.74
CA ARG A 81 -5.46 -8.40 9.86
C ARG A 81 -6.14 -7.02 9.90
N LEU A 82 -5.45 -5.96 10.33
CA LEU A 82 -5.96 -4.59 10.28
C LEU A 82 -6.21 -4.13 8.82
N THR A 83 -5.54 -4.74 7.84
CA THR A 83 -5.73 -4.50 6.40
C THR A 83 -6.88 -5.30 5.77
N ALA A 84 -7.54 -6.21 6.51
CA ALA A 84 -8.64 -7.02 5.97
C ALA A 84 -10.04 -6.39 6.16
N HIS A 85 -10.15 -5.32 6.95
CA HIS A 85 -11.41 -4.60 7.11
C HIS A 85 -11.51 -3.45 6.09
N GLU A 86 -12.42 -3.58 5.13
CA GLU A 86 -12.80 -2.48 4.25
C GLU A 86 -13.62 -1.44 5.03
N GLY A 87 -13.06 -0.24 5.21
CA GLY A 87 -13.74 0.90 5.84
C GLY A 87 -12.88 2.15 5.82
N PHE A 88 -13.47 3.34 5.66
CA PHE A 88 -12.74 4.62 5.50
C PHE A 88 -11.71 4.88 6.61
N LEU A 89 -12.01 4.49 7.86
CA LEU A 89 -11.11 4.66 9.00
C LEU A 89 -9.98 3.62 9.02
N ALA A 90 -10.27 2.37 8.61
CA ALA A 90 -9.26 1.32 8.52
C ALA A 90 -8.30 1.57 7.35
N ASP A 91 -8.84 1.99 6.19
CA ASP A 91 -8.07 2.37 5.00
C ASP A 91 -7.27 3.66 5.26
N ALA A 92 -7.76 4.58 6.11
CA ALA A 92 -7.01 5.77 6.49
C ALA A 92 -5.81 5.44 7.39
N LEU A 93 -5.97 4.53 8.35
CA LEU A 93 -4.95 4.13 9.35
C LEU A 93 -4.03 2.98 8.92
N ALA A 94 -4.36 2.27 7.84
CA ALA A 94 -3.51 1.21 7.30
C ALA A 94 -2.18 1.79 6.77
N THR A 95 -1.06 1.19 7.19
CA THR A 95 0.29 1.60 6.76
C THR A 95 0.58 1.25 5.30
N HIS A 96 -0.11 0.25 4.75
CA HIS A 96 -0.01 -0.15 3.35
C HIS A 96 -1.38 -0.13 2.67
N PRO A 97 -1.43 0.13 1.35
CA PRO A 97 -2.68 0.02 0.60
C PRO A 97 -3.15 -1.45 0.59
N PRO A 98 -4.47 -1.69 0.55
CA PRO A 98 -5.02 -3.04 0.54
C PRO A 98 -4.50 -3.82 -0.66
N MET A 99 -4.13 -5.08 -0.42
CA MET A 99 -3.40 -5.92 -1.38
C MET A 99 -4.22 -6.14 -2.67
N GLY A 100 -5.53 -6.35 -2.54
CA GLY A 100 -6.45 -6.46 -3.69
C GLY A 100 -6.41 -5.26 -4.65
N LYS A 101 -6.30 -4.01 -4.15
CA LYS A 101 -6.17 -2.82 -5.01
C LYS A 101 -4.86 -2.87 -5.82
N ARG A 102 -3.76 -3.29 -5.21
CA ARG A 102 -2.46 -3.42 -5.88
C ARG A 102 -2.50 -4.48 -6.99
N ILE A 103 -3.09 -5.65 -6.69
CA ILE A 103 -3.27 -6.74 -7.65
C ILE A 103 -4.13 -6.29 -8.84
N ALA A 104 -5.22 -5.55 -8.59
CA ALA A 104 -6.09 -5.03 -9.64
C ALA A 104 -5.35 -4.07 -10.59
N ILE A 105 -4.56 -3.14 -10.04
CA ILE A 105 -3.75 -2.20 -10.84
C ILE A 105 -2.75 -2.96 -11.70
N LEU A 106 -2.02 -3.92 -11.14
CA LEU A 106 -1.03 -4.71 -11.88
C LEU A 106 -1.66 -5.58 -12.98
N LYS A 107 -2.81 -6.21 -12.71
CA LYS A 107 -3.58 -6.92 -13.75
C LYS A 107 -4.00 -5.97 -14.88
N GLY A 108 -4.48 -4.78 -14.53
CA GLY A 108 -4.81 -3.73 -15.50
C GLY A 108 -3.62 -3.34 -16.39
N MET A 109 -2.44 -3.15 -15.80
CA MET A 109 -1.20 -2.89 -16.55
C MET A 109 -0.84 -4.03 -17.50
N GLY A 110 -0.97 -5.28 -17.04
CA GLY A 110 -0.70 -6.46 -17.86
C GLY A 110 -1.64 -6.63 -19.04
N TYR A 111 -2.95 -6.48 -18.82
CA TYR A 111 -3.92 -6.51 -19.92
C TYR A 111 -3.69 -5.37 -20.92
N ALA A 112 -3.31 -4.18 -20.44
CA ALA A 112 -2.97 -3.06 -21.31
C ALA A 112 -1.70 -3.33 -22.14
N GLN A 113 -0.68 -3.98 -21.56
CA GLN A 113 0.53 -4.39 -22.27
C GLN A 113 0.23 -5.44 -23.35
N LEU A 114 -0.53 -6.48 -23.01
CA LEU A 114 -0.97 -7.51 -23.96
C LEU A 114 -1.76 -6.92 -25.13
N LYS A 115 -2.63 -5.92 -24.88
CA LYS A 115 -3.37 -5.22 -25.93
C LYS A 115 -2.45 -4.45 -26.87
N ARG A 116 -1.36 -3.84 -26.36
CA ARG A 116 -0.37 -3.12 -27.19
C ARG A 116 0.45 -4.08 -28.05
N GLU A 117 0.86 -5.21 -27.48
CA GLU A 117 1.64 -6.23 -28.19
C GLU A 117 0.78 -6.95 -29.25
N GLY A 118 -0.45 -7.33 -28.90
CA GLY A 118 -1.39 -7.97 -29.85
C GLY A 118 -1.95 -7.04 -30.92
N GLY A 119 -2.00 -5.73 -30.66
CA GLY A 119 -2.41 -4.71 -31.64
C GLY A 119 -1.31 -4.25 -32.59
N ALA A 120 -0.05 -4.62 -32.34
CA ALA A 120 1.09 -4.30 -33.20
C ALA A 120 1.33 -5.34 -34.32
N VAL A 121 0.56 -6.44 -34.33
CA VAL A 121 0.65 -7.55 -35.30
C VAL A 121 -0.51 -7.51 -36.32
N GLY A 122 -1.36 -6.49 -36.28
CA GLY A 122 -2.47 -6.27 -37.21
C GLY A 122 -2.14 -5.29 -38.32
#